data_AF-A0A7W1SAW4-F1
#
_entry.id   AF-A0A7W1SAW4-F1
#
_cell.length_a   1.000
_cell.length_b   1.000
_cell.length_c   1.000
_cell.angle_alpha   90.00
_cell.angle_beta   90.00
_cell.angle_gamma   90.00
#
_symmetry.space_group_name_H-M   'P 1'
#
loop_
_entity.id
_entity.type
_entity.pdbx_description
1 polymer ?
#
loop_
_entity_poly.entity_id
_entity_poly.type
_entity_poly.pdbx_seq_one_letter_code
_entity_poly.pdbx_strand_id
1 'polypeptide(L)'
;MPFELESNYKPRGDQAQAISKLLKSIEAGNRHQTLLGVTGSGKTFTMANVIKEIDRPTLIISHNKTLAAQLYSEFKQFFPRNAVEYFVSYFDYYQPEAYIPRSDTYIEKDSSINEEIERLRLSATSALLSRRDTIVVASVSCIYGVTSPEDYLRMLLTVKRGQQITREAVLGRLIDMLYERNDMS
;
A
#
# COMPACT_ATOMS: atom_id res chain seq x y z
N MET A 1 -13.60 -0.35 10.19
CA MET A 1 -13.86 -1.79 10.26
C MET A 1 -12.65 -2.45 10.90
N PRO A 2 -12.80 -3.54 11.67
CA PRO A 2 -11.66 -4.25 12.25
C PRO A 2 -10.96 -5.13 11.20
N PHE A 3 -9.71 -5.51 11.46
CA PHE A 3 -9.02 -6.52 10.64
C PHE A 3 -9.60 -7.93 10.86
N GLU A 4 -9.99 -8.60 9.78
CA GLU A 4 -10.58 -9.95 9.75
C GLU A 4 -9.57 -10.94 9.16
N LEU A 5 -8.82 -11.61 10.05
CA LEU A 5 -7.87 -12.66 9.67
C LEU A 5 -8.60 -13.96 9.33
N GLU A 6 -8.57 -14.36 8.06
CA GLU A 6 -9.03 -15.66 7.58
C GLU A 6 -7.84 -16.63 7.40
N SER A 7 -7.90 -17.78 8.07
CA SER A 7 -6.88 -18.82 7.94
C SER A 7 -7.39 -20.17 8.45
N ASN A 8 -7.00 -21.25 7.77
CA ASN A 8 -7.22 -22.62 8.24
C ASN A 8 -6.20 -23.05 9.32
N TYR A 9 -5.19 -22.22 9.57
CA TYR A 9 -4.13 -22.49 10.52
C TYR A 9 -4.37 -21.74 11.82
N LYS A 10 -4.00 -22.35 12.94
CA LYS A 10 -3.86 -21.67 14.23
C LYS A 10 -2.37 -21.46 14.52
N PRO A 11 -1.98 -20.42 15.28
CA PRO A 11 -0.59 -20.26 15.72
C PRO A 11 -0.08 -21.54 16.39
N ARG A 12 1.09 -22.03 15.96
CA ARG A 12 1.73 -23.26 16.49
C ARG A 12 3.16 -22.99 16.94
N GLY A 13 3.66 -23.84 17.84
CA GLY A 13 5.02 -23.72 18.38
C GLY A 13 5.25 -22.33 19.00
N ASP A 14 6.38 -21.72 18.64
CA ASP A 14 6.81 -20.43 19.20
C ASP A 14 5.99 -19.23 18.69
N GLN A 15 5.13 -19.40 17.69
CA GLN A 15 4.34 -18.30 17.12
C GLN A 15 3.43 -17.66 18.16
N ALA A 16 2.74 -18.46 18.99
CA ALA A 16 1.84 -17.95 20.02
C ALA A 16 2.59 -17.08 21.04
N GLN A 17 3.79 -17.53 21.44
CA GLN A 17 4.62 -16.77 22.38
C GLN A 17 5.17 -15.49 21.73
N ALA A 18 5.61 -15.56 20.47
CA ALA A 18 6.09 -14.40 19.71
C ALA A 18 5.02 -13.32 19.55
N ILE A 19 3.79 -13.72 19.15
CA ILE A 19 2.64 -12.81 19.04
C ILE A 19 2.38 -12.12 20.39
N SER A 20 2.27 -12.90 21.48
CA SER A 20 2.01 -12.34 22.82
C SER A 20 3.10 -11.36 23.28
N LYS A 21 4.38 -11.68 23.04
CA LYS A 21 5.50 -10.80 23.40
C LYS A 21 5.49 -9.49 22.60
N LEU A 22 5.22 -9.56 21.29
CA LEU A 22 5.13 -8.38 20.44
C LEU A 22 3.97 -7.47 20.87
N LEU A 23 2.78 -8.05 21.10
CA LEU A 23 1.60 -7.30 21.55
C LEU A 23 1.85 -6.60 22.90
N LYS A 24 2.35 -7.33 23.90
CA LYS A 24 2.70 -6.74 25.21
C LYS A 24 3.72 -5.61 25.08
N SER A 25 4.72 -5.75 24.21
CA SER A 25 5.71 -4.71 23.97
C SER A 25 5.09 -3.46 23.35
N ILE A 26 4.18 -3.63 22.38
CA ILE A 26 3.47 -2.52 21.72
C ILE A 26 2.54 -1.82 22.72
N GLU A 27 1.79 -2.58 23.53
CA GLU A 27 0.91 -2.06 24.59
C GLU A 27 1.69 -1.27 25.66
N ALA A 28 2.91 -1.71 25.98
CA ALA A 28 3.82 -0.98 26.87
C ALA A 28 4.38 0.32 26.27
N GLY A 29 4.03 0.66 25.02
CA GLY A 29 4.46 1.90 24.35
C GLY A 29 5.87 1.82 23.73
N ASN A 30 6.48 0.64 23.67
CA ASN A 30 7.78 0.50 23.03
C ASN A 30 7.66 0.77 21.52
N ARG A 31 8.55 1.58 20.98
CA ARG A 31 8.53 1.96 19.56
C ARG A 31 9.22 0.97 18.62
N HIS A 32 10.22 0.24 19.12
CA HIS A 32 11.05 -0.65 18.31
C HIS A 32 11.00 -2.07 18.87
N GLN A 33 10.73 -3.03 17.99
CA GLN A 33 10.75 -4.46 18.30
C GLN A 33 11.40 -5.22 17.14
N THR A 34 11.98 -6.38 17.47
CA THR A 34 12.59 -7.28 16.49
C THR A 34 12.00 -8.67 16.66
N LEU A 35 11.37 -9.20 15.60
CA LEU A 35 10.98 -10.60 15.53
C LEU A 35 12.14 -11.42 14.97
N LEU A 36 12.93 -12.05 15.84
CA LEU A 36 14.01 -12.96 15.44
C LEU A 36 13.42 -14.33 15.07
N GLY A 37 12.97 -14.49 13.82
CA GLY A 37 12.39 -15.73 13.33
C GLY A 37 13.25 -16.42 12.26
N VAL A 38 13.53 -17.71 12.44
CA VAL A 38 14.21 -18.54 11.45
C VAL A 38 13.41 -18.64 10.14
N THR A 39 14.06 -18.99 9.04
CA THR A 39 13.37 -19.24 7.76
C THR A 39 12.37 -20.39 7.91
N GLY A 40 11.19 -20.26 7.29
CA GLY A 40 10.12 -21.27 7.38
C GLY A 40 9.28 -21.25 8.66
N SER A 41 9.59 -20.40 9.65
CA SER A 41 8.83 -20.31 10.91
C SER A 41 7.43 -19.67 10.81
N GLY A 42 7.00 -19.23 9.62
CA GLY A 42 5.72 -18.56 9.43
C GLY A 42 5.71 -17.11 9.96
N LYS A 43 6.75 -16.33 9.65
CA LYS A 43 6.86 -14.91 10.06
C LYS A 43 5.68 -14.07 9.56
N THR A 44 5.24 -14.26 8.31
CA THR A 44 4.10 -13.51 7.77
C THR A 44 2.83 -13.80 8.57
N PHE A 45 2.53 -15.07 8.86
CA PHE A 45 1.35 -15.43 9.66
C PHE A 45 1.43 -14.91 11.10
N THR A 46 2.63 -14.92 11.71
CA THR A 46 2.88 -14.29 13.01
C THR A 46 2.52 -12.81 12.96
N MET A 47 3.00 -12.07 11.96
CA MET A 47 2.70 -10.65 11.79
C MET A 47 1.24 -10.38 11.44
N ALA A 48 0.58 -11.25 10.68
CA ALA A 48 -0.85 -11.15 10.39
C ALA A 48 -1.69 -11.23 11.68
N ASN A 49 -1.36 -12.15 12.59
CA ASN A 49 -2.01 -12.20 13.90
C ASN A 49 -1.74 -10.92 14.71
N VAL A 50 -0.51 -10.41 14.70
CA VAL A 50 -0.20 -9.14 15.38
C VAL A 50 -1.03 -7.98 14.81
N ILE A 51 -1.10 -7.82 13.48
CA ILE A 51 -1.86 -6.76 12.81
C ILE A 51 -3.34 -6.82 13.18
N LYS A 52 -3.91 -8.02 13.17
CA LYS A 52 -5.30 -8.26 13.55
C LYS A 52 -5.58 -7.80 14.99
N GLU A 53 -4.71 -8.15 15.95
CA GLU A 53 -4.92 -7.84 17.37
C GLU A 53 -4.64 -6.36 17.70
N ILE A 54 -3.67 -5.70 17.04
CA ILE A 54 -3.41 -4.26 17.28
C ILE A 54 -4.44 -3.35 16.62
N ASP A 55 -5.17 -3.84 15.61
CA ASP A 55 -6.20 -3.13 14.84
C ASP A 55 -5.78 -1.72 14.38
N ARG A 56 -4.65 -1.64 13.67
CA ARG A 56 -4.05 -0.38 13.17
C ARG A 56 -3.65 -0.48 11.70
N PRO A 57 -3.85 0.59 10.90
CA PRO A 57 -3.31 0.64 9.56
C PRO A 57 -1.81 0.35 9.59
N THR A 58 -1.34 -0.53 8.71
CA THR A 58 0.02 -1.08 8.78
C THR A 58 0.75 -0.92 7.45
N LEU A 59 1.97 -0.40 7.49
CA LEU A 59 2.88 -0.35 6.36
C LEU A 59 3.91 -1.47 6.49
N ILE A 60 4.03 -2.30 5.44
CA ILE A 60 5.00 -3.39 5.35
C ILE A 60 6.00 -3.02 4.26
N ILE A 61 7.26 -2.82 4.64
CA ILE A 61 8.31 -2.42 3.70
C ILE A 61 9.15 -3.63 3.32
N SER A 62 9.25 -3.89 2.01
CA SER A 62 10.12 -4.90 1.42
C SER A 62 11.25 -4.24 0.62
N HIS A 63 12.44 -4.83 0.67
CA HIS A 63 13.62 -4.33 -0.02
C HIS A 63 13.61 -4.61 -1.53
N ASN A 64 12.72 -5.48 -2.02
CA ASN A 64 12.61 -5.79 -3.45
C ASN A 64 11.14 -6.04 -3.87
N LYS A 65 10.86 -5.87 -5.17
CA LYS A 65 9.51 -6.01 -5.77
C LYS A 65 8.99 -7.46 -5.68
N THR A 66 9.84 -8.46 -5.85
CA THR A 66 9.45 -9.87 -5.83
C THR A 66 8.89 -10.30 -4.47
N LEU A 67 9.61 -10.00 -3.39
CA LEU A 67 9.17 -10.27 -2.03
C LEU A 67 7.97 -9.40 -1.64
N ALA A 68 7.90 -8.14 -2.14
CA ALA A 68 6.73 -7.30 -1.94
C ALA A 68 5.47 -7.95 -2.54
N ALA A 69 5.56 -8.46 -3.77
CA ALA A 69 4.45 -9.14 -4.43
C ALA A 69 4.05 -10.43 -3.71
N GLN A 70 5.01 -11.21 -3.21
CA GLN A 70 4.75 -12.40 -2.39
C GLN A 70 3.99 -12.04 -1.12
N LEU A 71 4.48 -11.05 -0.36
CA LEU A 71 3.83 -10.58 0.86
C LEU A 71 2.44 -10.03 0.57
N TYR A 72 2.27 -9.24 -0.49
CA TYR A 72 0.97 -8.74 -0.91
C TYR A 72 -0.03 -9.88 -1.16
N SER A 73 0.39 -10.92 -1.89
CA SER A 73 -0.44 -12.10 -2.13
C SER A 73 -0.81 -12.83 -0.83
N GLU A 74 0.17 -13.08 0.05
CA GLU A 74 -0.06 -13.73 1.35
C GLU A 74 -1.03 -12.92 2.23
N PHE A 75 -0.81 -11.61 2.37
CA PHE A 75 -1.68 -10.74 3.16
C PHE A 75 -3.08 -10.64 2.57
N LYS A 76 -3.23 -10.66 1.25
CA LYS A 76 -4.54 -10.63 0.59
C LYS A 76 -5.33 -11.92 0.82
N GLN A 77 -4.64 -13.06 0.94
CA GLN A 77 -5.25 -14.32 1.38
C GLN A 77 -5.62 -14.30 2.86
N PHE A 78 -4.79 -13.71 3.71
CA PHE A 78 -5.06 -13.61 5.15
C PHE A 78 -6.17 -12.61 5.49
N PHE A 79 -6.34 -11.54 4.70
CA PHE A 79 -7.31 -10.47 4.96
C PHE A 79 -8.19 -10.18 3.73
N PRO A 80 -8.98 -11.16 3.25
CA PRO A 80 -9.74 -11.02 2.01
C PRO A 80 -10.86 -9.95 2.07
N ARG A 81 -11.20 -9.50 3.28
CA ARG A 81 -12.26 -8.51 3.55
C ARG A 81 -11.74 -7.12 3.92
N ASN A 82 -10.43 -6.98 4.14
CA ASN A 82 -9.79 -5.70 4.45
C ASN A 82 -9.08 -5.15 3.21
N ALA A 83 -8.64 -3.88 3.27
CA ALA A 83 -7.86 -3.30 2.18
C ALA A 83 -6.40 -3.74 2.28
N VAL A 84 -6.02 -4.73 1.48
CA VAL A 84 -4.62 -5.09 1.27
C VAL A 84 -4.19 -4.47 -0.05
N GLU A 85 -3.23 -3.55 0.03
CA GLU A 85 -2.85 -2.64 -1.05
C GLU A 85 -1.36 -2.81 -1.39
N TYR A 86 -1.00 -2.43 -2.62
CA TYR A 86 0.35 -2.61 -3.16
C TYR A 86 0.95 -1.28 -3.61
N PHE A 87 2.15 -0.95 -3.11
CA PHE A 87 2.78 0.35 -3.35
C PHE A 87 4.27 0.22 -3.72
N VAL A 88 4.54 0.03 -5.00
CA VAL A 88 5.91 -0.02 -5.55
C VAL A 88 6.09 0.98 -6.67
N SER A 89 7.33 1.18 -7.14
CA SER A 89 7.58 1.98 -8.33
C SER A 89 6.76 1.45 -9.51
N TYR A 90 5.97 2.34 -10.12
CA TYR A 90 5.20 2.05 -11.34
C TYR A 90 6.07 2.02 -12.60
N PHE A 91 7.36 2.32 -12.51
CA PHE A 91 8.25 2.20 -13.65
C PHE A 91 8.64 0.73 -13.87
N ASP A 92 8.39 0.24 -15.08
CA ASP A 92 8.97 -1.03 -15.57
C ASP A 92 10.43 -0.83 -15.97
N TYR A 93 10.72 0.31 -16.59
CA TYR A 93 12.06 0.78 -16.91
C TYR A 93 12.21 2.24 -16.48
N TYR A 94 13.35 2.59 -15.90
CA TYR A 94 13.66 3.95 -15.49
C TYR A 94 15.15 4.24 -15.62
N GLN A 95 15.48 5.20 -16.46
CA GLN A 95 16.79 5.81 -16.57
C GLN A 95 16.70 7.24 -16.00
N PRO A 96 17.41 7.53 -14.90
CA PRO A 96 17.46 8.89 -14.39
C PRO A 96 18.24 9.78 -15.36
N GLU A 97 17.85 11.05 -15.40
CA GLU A 97 18.68 12.10 -15.99
C GLU A 97 20.01 12.18 -15.25
N ALA A 98 21.12 12.19 -15.99
CA ALA A 98 22.44 12.28 -15.39
C ALA A 98 23.42 12.98 -16.33
N TYR A 99 24.43 13.62 -15.75
CA TYR A 99 25.57 14.13 -16.49
C TYR A 99 26.83 13.44 -15.98
N ILE A 100 27.64 12.89 -16.89
CA ILE A 100 28.89 12.18 -16.61
C ILE A 100 30.06 13.12 -16.96
N PRO A 101 30.69 13.79 -15.97
CA PRO A 101 31.69 14.83 -16.26
C PRO A 101 32.95 14.31 -16.95
N ARG A 102 33.34 13.06 -16.65
CA ARG A 102 34.58 12.47 -17.19
C ARG A 102 34.54 12.29 -18.70
N SER A 103 33.36 12.06 -19.26
CA SER A 103 33.15 11.83 -20.70
C SER A 103 32.35 12.95 -21.36
N ASP A 104 32.06 14.03 -20.63
CA ASP A 104 31.21 15.14 -21.09
C ASP A 104 29.91 14.62 -21.74
N THR A 105 29.26 13.66 -21.06
CA THR A 105 28.09 12.97 -21.60
C THR A 105 26.87 13.29 -20.77
N TYR A 106 25.86 13.86 -21.42
CA TYR A 106 24.51 13.99 -20.86
C TYR A 106 23.67 12.77 -21.21
N ILE A 107 23.00 12.22 -20.20
CA ILE A 107 22.08 11.09 -20.30
C ILE A 107 20.68 11.65 -20.04
N GLU A 108 19.85 11.62 -21.06
CA GLU A 108 18.44 12.02 -20.95
C GLU A 108 17.64 11.05 -20.08
N LYS A 109 16.62 11.60 -19.44
CA LYS A 109 15.61 10.81 -18.73
C LYS A 109 14.83 9.98 -19.74
N ASP A 110 14.73 8.69 -19.48
CA ASP A 110 13.87 7.78 -20.23
C ASP A 110 13.15 6.82 -19.27
N SER A 111 11.89 6.50 -19.53
CA SER A 111 11.10 5.65 -18.63
C SER A 111 9.88 5.05 -19.29
N SER A 112 9.51 3.84 -18.85
CA SER A 112 8.25 3.19 -19.19
C SER A 112 7.41 2.96 -17.94
N ILE A 113 6.13 3.33 -18.02
CA ILE A 113 5.16 3.21 -16.92
C ILE A 113 4.35 1.93 -17.07
N ASN A 114 4.04 1.32 -15.93
CA ASN A 114 3.12 0.21 -15.78
C ASN A 114 1.79 0.71 -15.20
N GLU A 115 0.77 0.81 -16.05
CA GLU A 115 -0.55 1.33 -15.68
C GLU A 115 -1.23 0.51 -14.58
N GLU A 116 -1.00 -0.81 -14.53
CA GLU A 116 -1.58 -1.66 -13.48
C GLU A 116 -0.99 -1.31 -12.11
N ILE A 117 0.33 -1.11 -12.03
CA ILE A 117 0.99 -0.70 -10.78
C ILE A 117 0.58 0.72 -10.39
N GLU A 118 0.43 1.63 -11.35
CA GLU A 118 -0.09 2.98 -11.08
C GLU A 118 -1.50 2.92 -10.46
N ARG A 119 -2.40 2.12 -11.06
CA ARG A 119 -3.75 1.90 -10.52
C ARG A 119 -3.71 1.33 -9.09
N LEU A 120 -2.79 0.41 -8.79
CA LEU A 120 -2.63 -0.14 -7.43
C LEU A 120 -2.13 0.92 -6.44
N ARG A 121 -1.26 1.84 -6.86
CA ARG A 121 -0.82 2.96 -5.99
C ARG A 121 -1.95 3.94 -5.71
N LEU A 122 -2.80 4.23 -6.70
CA LEU A 122 -4.00 5.04 -6.52
C LEU A 122 -4.99 4.35 -5.58
N SER A 123 -5.16 3.03 -5.71
CA SER A 123 -5.95 2.22 -4.77
C SER A 123 -5.41 2.34 -3.34
N ALA A 124 -4.10 2.21 -3.14
CA ALA A 124 -3.45 2.30 -1.84
C ALA A 124 -3.68 3.66 -1.15
N THR A 125 -3.47 4.75 -1.89
CA THR A 125 -3.65 6.12 -1.37
C THR A 125 -5.12 6.41 -1.05
N SER A 126 -6.04 6.02 -1.94
CA SER A 126 -7.49 6.12 -1.70
C SER A 126 -7.95 5.30 -0.49
N ALA A 127 -7.44 4.07 -0.32
CA ALA A 127 -7.76 3.22 0.81
C ALA A 127 -7.32 3.84 2.14
N LEU A 128 -6.10 4.37 2.22
CA LEU A 128 -5.60 5.04 3.44
C LEU A 128 -6.45 6.25 3.86
N LEU A 129 -7.05 6.95 2.91
CA LEU A 129 -7.90 8.12 3.17
C LEU A 129 -9.36 7.76 3.50
N SER A 130 -9.83 6.59 3.06
CA SER A 130 -11.24 6.20 3.16
C SER A 130 -11.53 5.19 4.26
N ARG A 131 -10.54 4.39 4.68
CA ARG A 131 -10.74 3.33 5.69
C ARG A 131 -9.51 3.12 6.57
N ARG A 132 -9.73 2.52 7.74
CA ARG A 132 -8.70 2.31 8.79
C ARG A 132 -8.06 0.93 8.71
N ASP A 133 -8.77 -0.05 8.17
CA ASP A 133 -8.31 -1.44 8.01
C ASP A 133 -7.55 -1.62 6.71
N THR A 134 -6.43 -0.91 6.61
CA THR A 134 -5.56 -0.90 5.43
C THR A 134 -4.17 -1.44 5.77
N ILE A 135 -3.72 -2.43 5.01
CA ILE A 135 -2.34 -2.91 4.99
C ILE A 135 -1.74 -2.49 3.64
N VAL A 136 -0.65 -1.75 3.67
CA VAL A 136 0.09 -1.38 2.46
C VAL A 136 1.39 -2.16 2.42
N VAL A 137 1.55 -3.01 1.40
CA VAL A 137 2.82 -3.67 1.11
C VAL A 137 3.59 -2.82 0.11
N ALA A 138 4.73 -2.28 0.54
CA ALA A 138 5.46 -1.27 -0.20
C ALA A 138 6.94 -1.64 -0.41
N SER A 139 7.51 -1.05 -1.46
CA SER A 139 8.97 -0.92 -1.58
C SER A 139 9.45 0.39 -0.95
N VAL A 140 10.74 0.72 -1.08
CA VAL A 140 11.27 2.05 -0.77
C VAL A 140 10.58 3.19 -1.52
N SER A 141 9.73 2.90 -2.52
CA SER A 141 8.87 3.94 -3.12
C SER A 141 8.01 4.69 -2.09
N CYS A 142 7.70 4.11 -0.93
CA CYS A 142 6.93 4.78 0.13
C CYS A 142 7.65 5.95 0.82
N ILE A 143 8.96 6.13 0.61
CA ILE A 143 9.72 7.28 1.13
C ILE A 143 9.99 8.35 0.05
N TYR A 144 9.51 8.15 -1.18
CA TYR A 144 9.59 9.15 -2.24
C TYR A 144 8.40 10.11 -2.19
N GLY A 145 8.59 11.29 -2.79
CA GLY A 145 7.57 12.33 -2.82
C GLY A 145 6.25 11.84 -3.41
N VAL A 146 5.16 12.12 -2.70
CA VAL A 146 3.78 11.94 -3.14
C VAL A 146 3.01 13.23 -2.85
N THR A 147 1.91 13.43 -3.56
CA THR A 147 0.98 14.55 -3.32
C THR A 147 0.53 14.58 -1.86
N SER A 148 0.36 15.78 -1.29
CA SER A 148 -0.10 15.92 0.09
C SER A 148 -1.48 15.25 0.27
N PRO A 149 -1.78 14.67 1.44
CA PRO A 149 -3.10 14.11 1.72
C PRO A 149 -4.23 15.11 1.49
N GLU A 150 -4.02 16.38 1.85
CA GLU A 150 -5.00 17.45 1.71
C GLU A 150 -5.31 17.75 0.24
N ASP A 151 -4.29 17.81 -0.61
CA ASP A 151 -4.47 18.03 -2.05
C ASP A 151 -5.14 16.82 -2.70
N TYR A 152 -4.75 15.61 -2.31
CA TYR A 152 -5.37 14.39 -2.82
C TYR A 152 -6.87 14.35 -2.48
N LEU A 153 -7.25 14.70 -1.24
CA LEU A 153 -8.66 14.79 -0.83
C LEU A 153 -9.44 15.85 -1.64
N ARG A 154 -8.81 16.96 -2.04
CA ARG A 154 -9.44 17.98 -2.90
C ARG A 154 -9.67 17.50 -4.32
N MET A 155 -8.82 16.60 -4.79
CA MET A 155 -8.91 15.94 -6.09
C MET A 155 -9.93 14.79 -6.09
N LEU A 156 -10.47 14.34 -4.96
CA LEU A 156 -11.47 13.28 -4.94
C LEU A 156 -12.89 13.82 -5.17
N LEU A 157 -13.58 13.26 -6.16
CA LEU A 157 -15.02 13.41 -6.31
C LEU A 157 -15.76 12.31 -5.53
N THR A 158 -16.43 12.69 -4.44
CA THR A 158 -17.29 11.76 -3.68
C THR A 158 -18.74 11.93 -4.10
N VAL A 159 -19.38 10.82 -4.49
CA VAL A 159 -20.81 10.77 -4.82
C VAL A 159 -21.53 9.83 -3.86
N LYS A 160 -22.60 10.30 -3.23
CA LYS A 160 -23.41 9.53 -2.27
C LYS A 160 -24.87 9.46 -2.72
N ARG A 161 -25.55 8.35 -2.40
CA ARG A 161 -26.99 8.22 -2.64
C ARG A 161 -27.75 9.31 -1.89
N GLY A 162 -28.64 10.04 -2.58
CA GLY A 162 -29.40 11.15 -2.02
C GLY A 162 -28.68 12.50 -2.03
N GLN A 163 -27.44 12.57 -2.53
CA GLN A 163 -26.72 13.83 -2.71
C GLN A 163 -27.37 14.66 -3.83
N GLN A 164 -27.68 15.92 -3.53
CA GLN A 164 -28.14 16.89 -4.51
C GLN A 164 -26.91 17.47 -5.23
N ILE A 165 -26.59 16.90 -6.39
CA ILE A 165 -25.51 17.37 -7.27
C ILE A 165 -25.98 17.26 -8.72
N THR A 166 -25.72 18.28 -9.53
CA THR A 166 -26.08 18.25 -10.95
C THR A 166 -25.11 17.39 -11.74
N ARG A 167 -25.57 16.87 -12.88
CA ARG A 167 -24.73 16.09 -13.79
C ARG A 167 -23.55 16.92 -14.29
N GLU A 168 -23.80 18.19 -14.61
CA GLU A 168 -22.79 19.12 -15.14
C GLU A 168 -21.70 19.40 -14.11
N ALA A 169 -22.06 19.54 -12.82
CA ALA A 169 -21.08 19.69 -11.75
C ALA A 169 -20.19 18.44 -11.57
N VAL A 170 -20.78 17.25 -11.72
CA VAL A 170 -20.03 15.98 -11.72
C VAL A 170 -19.07 15.92 -12.90
N LEU A 171 -19.54 16.22 -14.11
CA LEU A 171 -18.71 16.20 -15.32
C LEU A 171 -17.58 17.22 -15.25
N GLY A 172 -17.86 18.44 -14.80
CA GLY A 172 -16.83 19.48 -14.60
C GLY A 172 -15.75 19.02 -13.63
N ARG A 173 -16.14 18.39 -12.51
CA ARG A 173 -15.18 17.82 -11.56
C ARG A 173 -14.34 16.69 -12.14
N LEU A 174 -14.90 15.83 -12.99
CA LEU A 174 -14.12 14.79 -13.67
C LEU A 174 -13.05 15.40 -14.59
N ILE A 175 -13.39 16.49 -15.29
CA ILE A 175 -12.43 17.23 -16.13
C ILE A 175 -11.33 17.86 -15.27
N ASP A 176 -11.68 18.48 -14.14
CA ASP A 176 -10.70 19.04 -13.19
C ASP A 176 -9.75 17.96 -12.63
N MET A 177 -10.24 16.72 -12.55
CA MET A 177 -9.48 15.54 -12.11
C MET A 177 -8.68 14.87 -13.24
N LEU A 178 -8.61 15.50 -14.42
CA LEU A 178 -7.90 15.00 -15.60
C LEU A 178 -8.47 13.68 -16.16
N TYR A 179 -9.75 13.39 -15.92
CA TYR A 179 -10.42 12.28 -16.60
C TYR A 179 -10.79 12.69 -18.03
N GLU A 180 -10.47 11.80 -18.97
CA GLU A 180 -10.87 11.96 -20.36
C GLU A 180 -12.21 11.28 -20.61
N ARG A 181 -13.09 11.97 -21.32
CA ARG A 181 -14.34 11.38 -21.80
C ARG A 181 -14.06 10.57 -23.05
N ASN A 182 -14.31 9.26 -22.98
CA ASN A 182 -14.29 8.39 -24.14
C ASN A 182 -15.66 7.72 -24.31
N ASP A 183 -16.41 8.15 -25.33
CA ASP A 183 -17.74 7.61 -25.66
C ASP A 183 -17.67 6.36 -26.58
N MET A 184 -16.46 5.94 -26.99
CA MET A 184 -16.24 4.80 -27.87
C MET A 184 -15.81 3.58 -27.03
N SER A 185 -16.66 2.54 -27.02
CA SER A 185 -16.37 1.20 -26.49
C SER A 185 -16.72 0.14 -27.52
#